data_AF-A0A9D2KXC9-F1
#
_entry.id   AF-A0A9D2KXC9-F1
#
_cell.length_a   1.000
_cell.length_b   1.000
_cell.length_c   1.000
_cell.angle_alpha   90.00
_cell.angle_beta   90.00
_cell.angle_gamma   90.00
#
_symmetry.space_group_name_H-M   'P 1'
#
loop_
_entity.id
_entity.type
_entity.pdbx_description
1 polymer ?
#
loop_
_entity_poly.entity_id
_entity_poly.type
_entity_poly.pdbx_seq_one_letter_code
_entity_poly.pdbx_strand_id
1 'polypeptide(L)' 'WTGIAISLIGMYGGLFASYEFGTPPGATITLMFVFLFIVVSVFKSLQKLKKAN' A
#
# COMPACT_ATOMS: atom_id res chain seq x y z
N TRP A 1 -3.29 0.38 -17.36
CA TRP A 1 -4.46 -0.01 -16.56
C TRP A 1 -4.10 -0.48 -15.16
N THR A 2 -3.16 -1.43 -14.99
CA THR A 2 -2.79 -1.99 -13.68
C THR A 2 -2.32 -0.95 -12.64
N GLY A 3 -1.50 0.03 -13.05
CA GLY A 3 -1.03 1.08 -12.14
C GLY A 3 -2.15 2.04 -11.66
N ILE A 4 -3.11 2.35 -12.53
CA ILE A 4 -4.23 3.25 -12.20
C ILE A 4 -5.14 2.59 -11.14
N ALA A 5 -5.41 1.28 -11.31
CA ALA A 5 -6.20 0.53 -10.34
C ALA A 5 -5.52 0.50 -8.95
N ILE A 6 -4.19 0.30 -8.91
CA ILE A 6 -3.43 0.30 -7.66
C ILE A 6 -3.48 1.68 -6.99
N SER A 7 -3.29 2.76 -7.75
CA SER A 7 -3.36 4.12 -7.23
C SER A 7 -4.75 4.46 -6.69
N LEU A 8 -5.81 4.06 -7.40
CA LEU A 8 -7.19 4.28 -6.96
C LEU A 8 -7.51 3.51 -5.68
N ILE A 9 -7.10 2.25 -5.58
CA ILE A 9 -7.31 1.43 -4.38
C ILE A 9 -6.51 1.99 -3.20
N GLY A 10 -5.25 2.40 -3.41
CA GLY A 10 -4.42 2.99 -2.37
C GLY A 10 -4.98 4.31 -1.83
N MET A 11 -5.46 5.19 -2.71
CA MET A 11 -6.12 6.43 -2.32
C MET A 11 -7.44 6.19 -1.60
N TYR A 12 -8.34 5.35 -2.15
CA TYR A 12 -9.63 5.08 -1.53
C TYR A 12 -9.47 4.41 -0.16
N GLY A 13 -8.54 3.46 -0.03
CA GLY A 13 -8.21 2.84 1.25
C GLY A 13 -7.65 3.83 2.26
N GLY A 14 -6.75 4.72 1.82
CA GLY A 14 -6.20 5.78 2.67
C GLY A 14 -7.26 6.78 3.13
N LEU A 15 -8.19 7.17 2.24
CA LEU A 15 -9.31 8.06 2.56
C LEU A 15 -10.29 7.42 3.54
N PHE A 16 -10.64 6.14 3.33
CA PHE A 16 -11.54 5.41 4.21
C PHE A 16 -10.96 5.26 5.63
N ALA A 17 -9.68 4.88 5.74
CA ALA A 17 -9.00 4.83 7.03
C ALA A 17 -8.95 6.23 7.69
N SER A 18 -8.69 7.28 6.90
CA SER A 18 -8.67 8.64 7.43
C SER A 18 -10.04 9.10 7.95
N TYR A 19 -11.12 8.64 7.33
CA TYR A 19 -12.49 8.97 7.73
C TYR A 19 -12.83 8.36 9.09
N GLU A 20 -12.43 7.11 9.34
CA GLU A 20 -12.66 6.43 10.62
C GLU A 20 -11.76 6.95 11.75
N PHE A 21 -10.48 7.20 11.46
CA PHE A 21 -9.50 7.61 12.47
C PHE A 21 -9.44 9.13 12.70
N GLY A 22 -10.18 9.93 11.92
CA GLY A 22 -10.15 11.40 12.00
C GLY A 22 -8.78 12.02 11.71
N THR A 23 -7.86 11.24 11.13
CA THR A 23 -6.51 11.71 10.79
C THR A 23 -6.54 12.55 9.51
N PRO A 24 -5.52 13.39 9.25
CA PRO A 24 -5.44 14.15 8.01
C PRO A 24 -5.35 13.22 6.77
N PRO A 25 -6.20 13.38 5.75
CA PRO A 25 -6.27 12.45 4.61
C PRO A 25 -4.97 12.33 3.82
N GLY A 26 -4.21 13.42 3.71
CA GLY A 26 -2.90 13.39 3.05
C GLY A 26 -1.89 12.48 3.77
N ALA A 27 -1.87 12.49 5.10
CA ALA A 27 -0.96 11.66 5.88
C ALA A 27 -1.32 10.18 5.77
N THR A 28 -2.62 9.86 5.87
CA THR A 28 -3.13 8.48 5.82
C THR A 28 -2.94 7.84 4.45
N ILE A 29 -3.17 8.58 3.35
CA ILE A 29 -2.89 8.10 1.98
C ILE A 29 -1.40 7.81 1.81
N THR A 30 -0.53 8.70 2.30
CA THR A 30 0.93 8.52 2.18
C THR A 30 1.41 7.30 2.96
N LEU A 31 0.95 7.13 4.20
CA LEU A 31 1.22 5.94 5.01
C LEU A 31 0.73 4.66 4.32
N MET A 32 -0.43 4.71 3.65
CA MET A 32 -0.96 3.56 2.94
C MET A 32 -0.09 3.15 1.74
N PHE A 33 0.46 4.12 1.00
CA PHE A 33 1.42 3.84 -0.07
C PHE A 33 2.75 3.29 0.46
N VAL A 34 3.28 3.86 1.55
CA VAL A 34 4.50 3.34 2.20
C VAL A 34 4.29 1.90 2.66
N PHE A 35 3.14 1.61 3.26
CA PHE A 35 2.75 0.26 3.67
C PHE A 35 2.72 -0.70 2.47
N LEU A 36 2.08 -0.32 1.36
CA LEU A 36 2.07 -1.11 0.12
C LEU A 36 3.48 -1.37 -0.42
N PHE A 37 4.38 -0.38 -0.36
CA PHE A 37 5.78 -0.55 -0.76
C PHE A 37 6.52 -1.57 0.10
N ILE A 38 6.30 -1.53 1.41
CA ILE A 38 6.87 -2.50 2.36
C ILE A 38 6.35 -3.90 2.04
N VAL A 39 5.03 -4.05 1.89
CA VAL A 39 4.39 -5.32 1.55
C VAL A 39 4.97 -5.90 0.26
N VAL A 40 5.04 -5.11 -0.82
CA VAL A 40 5.60 -5.55 -2.10
C VAL A 40 7.08 -5.94 -1.97
N SER A 41 7.87 -5.16 -1.21
CA SER A 41 9.29 -5.45 -0.97
C SER A 41 9.48 -6.76 -0.22
N VAL A 42 8.67 -7.01 0.82
CA VAL A 42 8.67 -8.26 1.58
C VAL A 42 8.25 -9.43 0.70
N PHE A 43 7.15 -9.32 -0.04
CA PHE A 43 6.69 -10.36 -0.97
C PHE A 43 7.75 -10.72 -2.00
N LYS A 44 8.41 -9.71 -2.58
CA LYS A 44 9.49 -9.92 -3.57
C LYS A 44 10.70 -10.60 -2.93
N SER A 45 11.06 -10.23 -1.70
CA SER A 45 12.13 -10.86 -0.93
C SER A 45 11.81 -12.33 -0.62
N LEU A 46 10.59 -12.63 -0.17
CA LEU A 46 10.11 -13.99 0.09
C LEU A 46 10.08 -14.86 -1.16
N GLN A 47 9.65 -14.32 -2.31
CA GLN A 47 9.70 -15.03 -3.59
C GLN A 47 11.14 -15.33 -4.03
N LYS A 48 12.07 -14.39 -3.78
CA LYS A 48 13.50 -14.61 -4.06
C LYS A 48 14.07 -15.74 -3.20
N LEU A 49 13.70 -15.79 -1.91
CA LEU A 49 14.08 -16.87 -0.99
C LEU A 49 13.51 -18.23 -1.44
N LYS A 50 12.23 -18.28 -1.84
CA LYS A 50 11.59 -19.52 -2.33
C LYS A 50 12.22 -20.04 -3.64
N LYS A 51 12.80 -19.17 -4.46
CA LYS A 51 13.46 -19.54 -5.71
C LYS A 51 14.93 -19.98 -5.53
N ALA A 52 15.51 -19.70 -4.37
CA ALA A 52 16.90 -20.03 -4.03
C ALA A 52 17.04 -21.36 -3.27
N ASN A 53 15.93 -22.01 -2.95
CA ASN A 53 15.83 -23.35 -2.36
C ASN A 53 15.15 -24.29 -3.35
#